data_AF-A0A931FYL6-F1
#
_entry.id   AF-A0A931FYL6-F1
#
_cell.length_a   1.000
_cell.length_b   1.000
_cell.length_c   1.000
_cell.angle_alpha   90.00
_cell.angle_beta   90.00
_cell.angle_gamma   90.00
#
_symmetry.space_group_name_H-M   'P 1'
#
loop_
_entity.id
_entity.type
_entity.pdbx_description
1 polymer ?
#
loop_
_entity_poly.entity_id
_entity_poly.type
_entity_poly.pdbx_seq_one_letter_code
_entity_poly.pdbx_strand_id
1 'polypeptide(L)' 'MPKLRIRFVGTDIHRDVEVDEQTAEYVAGQLGDRDAVLRFGDDHSTHLVPVRNITYVTATSR' A
#
# COMPACT_ATOMS: atom_id res chain seq x y z
N MET A 1 -10.43 15.15 -5.68
CA MET A 1 -9.04 14.69 -5.83
C MET A 1 -9.07 13.33 -6.51
N PRO A 2 -8.26 13.08 -7.56
CA PRO A 2 -8.19 11.77 -8.17
C PRO A 2 -7.73 10.75 -7.13
N LYS A 3 -8.37 9.58 -7.13
CA LYS A 3 -8.01 8.48 -6.22
C LYS A 3 -7.24 7.42 -7.02
N LEU A 4 -6.12 6.99 -6.47
CA LEU A 4 -5.37 5.84 -6.95
C LEU A 4 -5.80 4.63 -6.15
N ARG A 5 -5.97 3.50 -6.83
CA ARG A 5 -6.05 2.20 -6.15
C ARG A 5 -4.66 1.57 -6.16
N ILE A 6 -4.12 1.31 -4.98
CA ILE A 6 -2.89 0.53 -4.80
C ILE A 6 -3.27 -0.88 -4.38
N ARG A 7 -2.67 -1.86 -5.05
CA ARG A 7 -2.81 -3.29 -4.74
C ARG A 7 -1.46 -3.85 -4.29
N PHE A 8 -1.46 -4.47 -3.12
CA PHE A 8 -0.34 -5.21 -2.56
C PHE A 8 -0.60 -6.71 -2.70
N VAL A 9 0.35 -7.42 -3.31
CA VAL A 9 0.30 -8.88 -3.45
C VAL A 9 1.59 -9.51 -2.95
N GLY A 10 1.44 -10.54 -2.12
CA GLY A 10 2.50 -11.30 -1.48
C GLY A 10 2.08 -12.75 -1.20
N THR A 11 2.95 -13.52 -0.55
CA THR A 11 2.67 -14.92 -0.17
C THR A 11 1.46 -15.06 0.76
N ASP A 12 1.25 -14.08 1.62
CA ASP A 12 0.21 -14.01 2.65
C ASP A 12 -0.56 -12.66 2.62
N ILE A 13 -0.29 -11.84 1.61
CA ILE A 13 -0.85 -10.49 1.49
C ILE A 13 -1.64 -10.38 0.19
N HIS A 14 -2.90 -9.98 0.32
CA HIS A 14 -3.72 -9.50 -0.78
C HIS A 14 -4.59 -8.35 -0.28
N ARG A 15 -4.19 -7.11 -0.60
CA ARG A 15 -4.84 -5.89 -0.09
C ARG A 15 -4.94 -4.82 -1.18
N ASP A 16 -6.14 -4.27 -1.32
CA ASP A 16 -6.42 -3.11 -2.16
C ASP A 16 -6.74 -1.91 -1.26
N VAL A 17 -6.11 -0.76 -1.49
CA VAL A 17 -6.36 0.49 -0.77
C VAL A 17 -6.58 1.64 -1.74
N GLU A 18 -7.52 2.52 -1.44
CA GLU A 18 -7.69 3.80 -2.13
C GLU A 18 -6.89 4.88 -1.43
N VAL A 19 -6.05 5.58 -2.18
CA VAL A 19 -5.19 6.65 -1.66
C VAL A 19 -5.15 7.84 -2.62
N ASP A 20 -4.71 8.99 -2.13
CA ASP A 20 -4.34 10.10 -3.00
C ASP A 20 -2.93 9.91 -3.59
N GLU A 21 -2.55 10.81 -4.49
CA GLU A 21 -1.25 10.79 -5.17
C GLU A 21 -0.07 10.93 -4.20
N GLN A 22 -0.17 11.83 -3.22
CA GLN A 22 0.88 12.05 -2.23
C GLN A 22 1.14 10.79 -1.39
N THR A 23 0.07 10.11 -0.97
CA THR A 23 0.18 8.86 -0.22
C THR A 23 0.74 7.75 -1.10
N ALA A 24 0.43 7.72 -2.40
CA ALA A 24 1.01 6.75 -3.32
C ALA A 24 2.52 6.95 -3.51
N GLU A 25 2.99 8.19 -3.61
CA GLU A 25 4.42 8.51 -3.64
C GLU A 25 5.11 8.10 -2.34
N TYR A 26 4.48 8.36 -1.19
CA TYR A 26 4.99 7.92 0.10
C TYR A 26 5.13 6.39 0.15
N VAL A 27 4.11 5.64 -0.28
CA VAL A 27 4.17 4.18 -0.37
C VAL A 27 5.34 3.74 -1.25
N ALA A 28 5.49 4.33 -2.43
CA ALA A 28 6.59 3.99 -3.34
C ALA A 28 7.97 4.19 -2.69
N GLY A 29 8.15 5.26 -1.91
CA GLY A 29 9.38 5.52 -1.17
C GLY A 29 9.67 4.47 -0.09
N GLN A 30 8.63 3.96 0.59
CA GLN A 30 8.78 2.93 1.62
C GLN A 30 9.10 1.54 1.04
N LEU A 31 8.75 1.25 -0.22
CA LEU A 31 9.05 -0.05 -0.84
C LEU A 31 10.56 -0.32 -1.00
N GLY A 32 11.41 0.72 -0.90
CA GLY A 32 12.86 0.58 -0.87
C GLY A 32 13.41 0.09 0.47
N ASP A 33 12.64 0.19 1.56
CA ASP A 33 13.01 -0.29 2.89
C ASP A 33 12.33 -1.63 3.18
N ARG A 34 13.13 -2.70 3.25
CA ARG A 34 12.63 -4.06 3.46
C ARG A 34 11.97 -4.23 4.84
N ASP A 35 12.40 -3.47 5.84
CA ASP A 35 11.91 -3.61 7.22
C ASP A 35 10.73 -2.69 7.53
N ALA A 36 10.34 -1.84 6.59
CA ALA A 36 9.17 -0.98 6.71
C ALA A 36 7.85 -1.76 6.80
N VAL A 37 6.89 -1.19 7.53
CA VAL A 37 5.51 -1.67 7.62
C VAL A 37 4.58 -0.54 7.24
N LEU A 38 3.88 -0.70 6.13
CA LEU A 38 2.87 0.25 5.70
C LEU A 38 1.62 0.09 6.56
N ARG A 39 1.14 1.19 7.12
CA ARG A 39 -0.08 1.24 7.92
C ARG A 39 -1.15 1.99 7.15
N PHE A 40 -2.22 1.28 6.81
CA PHE A 40 -3.43 1.86 6.25
C PHE A 40 -4.54 1.74 7.29
N GLY A 41 -5.41 2.73 7.40
CA GLY A 41 -6.55 2.63 8.30
C GLY A 41 -7.63 3.63 7.95
N ASP A 42 -8.84 3.26 8.33
CA ASP A 42 -9.99 4.14 8.40
C ASP A 42 -10.50 4.20 9.85
N ASP A 43 -11.62 4.87 10.07
CA ASP A 43 -12.21 5.03 11.41
C ASP A 43 -12.57 3.69 12.09
N HIS A 44 -12.63 2.59 11.34
CA HIS A 44 -13.13 1.29 11.82
C HIS A 44 -12.07 0.18 11.79
N SER A 45 -10.97 0.36 11.07
CA SER A 45 -9.99 -0.70 10.83
C SER A 45 -8.58 -0.17 10.61
N THR A 46 -7.60 -0.98 11.00
CA THR A 46 -6.19 -0.76 10.65
C THR A 46 -5.66 -2.01 9.97
N HIS A 47 -4.99 -1.82 8.85
CA HIS A 47 -4.28 -2.82 8.08
C HIS A 47 -2.78 -2.53 8.11
N LEU A 48 -2.01 -3.58 8.39
CA LEU A 48 -0.55 -3.53 8.35
C LEU A 48 -0.07 -4.38 7.17
N VAL A 49 0.81 -3.82 6.35
CA VAL A 49 1.40 -4.47 5.19
C VAL A 49 2.92 -4.40 5.33
N PRO A 50 3.56 -5.46 5.85
CA PRO A 50 5.02 -5.54 5.91
C PRO A 50 5.63 -5.58 4.51
N VAL A 51 6.61 -4.72 4.21
CA VAL A 51 7.21 -4.62 2.88
C VAL A 51 7.93 -5.91 2.49
N ARG A 52 8.63 -6.56 3.43
CA ARG A 52 9.29 -7.85 3.22
C ARG A 52 8.40 -8.98 2.70
N ASN A 53 7.08 -8.88 2.85
CA ASN A 53 6.13 -9.91 2.41
C ASN A 53 5.50 -9.57 1.05
N ILE A 54 5.78 -8.39 0.48
CA ILE A 54 5.26 -7.95 -0.82
C ILE A 54 6.09 -8.57 -1.94
N THR A 55 5.42 -9.20 -2.90
CA THR A 55 6.02 -9.68 -4.15
C THR A 55 5.92 -8.61 -5.24
N TYR A 56 4.75 -7.97 -5.38
CA TYR A 56 4.58 -6.86 -6.32
C TYR A 56 3.49 -5.88 -5.86
N VAL A 57 3.57 -4.66 -6.38
CA VAL A 57 2.60 -3.59 -6.16
C VAL A 57 2.12 -3.06 -7.51
N THR A 58 0.82 -2.79 -7.63
CA THR A 58 0.27 -2.07 -8.79
C THR A 58 -0.51 -0.85 -8.34
N ALA A 59 -0.34 0.27 -9.03
CA ALA A 59 -1.15 1.47 -8.86
C ALA A 59 -1.97 1.72 -10.13
N THR A 60 -3.28 1.91 -9.98
CA THR A 60 -4.19 2.23 -11.09
C THR A 60 -5.01 3.46 -10.74
N SER A 61 -5.05 4.43 -11.66
CA SER A 61 -5.99 5.54 -11.59
C SER A 61 -7.43 5.02 -11.72
N ARG A 62 -8.33 5.53 -10.89
CA ARG A 62 -9.77 5.31 -11.01
C ARG A 62 -10.44 6.49 -11.71
#